data_AF-D8SN90-F1
#
_entry.id   AF-D8SN90-F1
#
_cell.length_a   1.000
_cell.length_b   1.000
_cell.length_c   1.000
_cell.angle_alpha   90.00
_cell.angle_beta   90.00
_cell.angle_gamma   90.00
#
_symmetry.space_group_name_H-M   'P 1'
#
loop_
_entity.id
_entity.type
_entity.pdbx_description
1 polymer ?
#
loop_
_entity_poly.entity_id
_entity_poly.type
_entity_poly.pdbx_seq_one_letter_code
_entity_poly.pdbx_strand_id
1 'polypeptide(L)'
;VSEYDILNWANNKVKRSGCKDSMESFKDKSLSSGIFFLDLLWAVEPRVVNWQLVTKGEKQNAVYVISVARKLGCSVFLLWDDIGEV
;
A
#
# COMPACT_ATOMS: atom_id res chain seq x y z
N VAL A 1 -8.68 10.83 -14.56
CA VAL A 1 -8.98 9.94 -13.42
C VAL A 1 -9.14 10.82 -12.20
N SER A 2 -10.28 10.74 -11.50
CA SER A 2 -10.49 11.52 -10.27
C SER A 2 -9.92 10.82 -9.05
N GLU A 3 -9.73 11.55 -7.94
CA GLU A 3 -9.30 10.99 -6.66
C GLU A 3 -10.24 9.87 -6.20
N TYR A 4 -11.55 10.09 -6.35
CA TYR A 4 -12.61 9.13 -6.05
C TYR A 4 -12.49 7.84 -6.88
N ASP A 5 -12.16 7.94 -8.17
CA ASP A 5 -11.98 6.75 -9.02
C ASP A 5 -10.81 5.89 -8.54
N ILE A 6 -9.72 6.52 -8.08
CA ILE A 6 -8.53 5.81 -7.59
C ILE A 6 -8.82 5.14 -6.25
N LEU A 7 -9.48 5.85 -5.33
CA LEU A 7 -9.93 5.30 -4.04
C LEU A 7 -10.81 4.06 -4.25
N ASN A 8 -11.83 4.18 -5.09
CA ASN A 8 -12.73 3.07 -5.39
C ASN A 8 -11.99 1.91 -6.07
N TRP A 9 -11.10 2.17 -7.01
CA TRP A 9 -10.33 1.12 -7.65
C TRP A 9 -9.46 0.35 -6.64
N ALA A 10 -8.72 1.06 -5.79
CA ALA A 10 -7.82 0.46 -4.81
C ALA A 10 -8.59 -0.39 -3.78
N ASN A 11 -9.65 0.17 -3.19
CA ASN A 11 -10.49 -0.56 -2.22
C ASN A 11 -11.15 -1.80 -2.85
N ASN A 12 -11.66 -1.67 -4.08
CA ASN A 12 -12.24 -2.83 -4.78
C ASN A 12 -11.20 -3.90 -5.11
N LYS A 13 -9.96 -3.49 -5.44
CA LYS A 13 -8.87 -4.42 -5.74
C LYS A 13 -8.46 -5.23 -4.50
N VAL A 14 -8.27 -4.56 -3.36
CA VAL A 14 -7.94 -5.17 -2.06
C VAL A 14 -9.08 -6.07 -1.58
N LYS A 15 -10.33 -5.62 -1.68
CA LYS A 15 -11.49 -6.42 -1.28
C LYS A 15 -11.63 -7.71 -2.08
N ARG A 16 -11.30 -7.67 -3.39
CA ARG A 16 -11.36 -8.86 -4.27
C ARG A 16 -10.26 -9.88 -3.99
N SER A 17 -9.15 -9.47 -3.40
CA SER A 17 -8.06 -10.40 -3.03
C SER A 17 -8.31 -11.10 -1.69
N GLY A 18 -9.39 -10.75 -0.97
CA GLY A 18 -9.74 -11.32 0.33
C GLY A 18 -9.15 -10.58 1.53
N CYS A 19 -8.43 -9.50 1.29
CA CYS A 19 -7.93 -8.58 2.30
C CYS A 19 -9.07 -7.72 2.84
N LYS A 20 -8.98 -7.31 4.11
CA LYS A 20 -10.05 -6.59 4.82
C LYS A 20 -9.81 -5.09 4.90
N ASP A 21 -8.59 -4.64 4.62
CA ASP A 21 -8.23 -3.24 4.77
C ASP A 21 -8.84 -2.39 3.65
N SER A 22 -9.20 -1.16 4.01
CA SER A 22 -9.77 -0.16 3.11
C SER A 22 -9.40 1.22 3.58
N MET A 23 -9.34 2.18 2.67
CA MET A 23 -9.10 3.58 2.98
C MET A 23 -10.30 4.44 2.60
N GLU A 24 -10.67 5.39 3.46
CA GLU A 24 -11.76 6.34 3.16
C GLU A 24 -11.24 7.57 2.38
N SER A 25 -9.97 7.93 2.58
CA SER A 25 -9.28 9.00 1.86
C SER A 25 -7.78 8.74 1.80
N PHE A 26 -7.06 9.46 0.95
CA PHE A 26 -5.59 9.44 0.91
C PHE A 26 -4.92 10.11 2.13
N LYS A 27 -5.71 10.65 3.07
CA LYS A 27 -5.26 11.28 4.33
C LYS A 27 -5.67 10.47 5.56
N ASP A 28 -6.05 9.21 5.35
CA ASP A 28 -6.40 8.33 6.45
C ASP A 28 -5.14 7.90 7.19
N LYS A 29 -5.09 8.18 8.50
CA LYS A 29 -3.98 7.80 9.37
C LYS A 29 -3.72 6.30 9.39
N SER A 30 -4.71 5.46 9.02
CA SER A 30 -4.51 4.02 8.88
C SER A 30 -3.44 3.66 7.83
N LEU A 31 -3.19 4.57 6.87
CA LEU A 31 -2.21 4.39 5.80
C LEU A 31 -0.75 4.46 6.29
N SER A 32 -0.48 5.12 7.43
CA SER A 32 0.86 5.21 8.04
C SER A 32 1.44 3.83 8.36
N SER A 33 0.57 2.86 8.64
CA SER A 33 0.95 1.46 8.90
C SER A 33 1.63 0.78 7.71
N GLY A 34 1.41 1.28 6.49
CA GLY A 34 1.88 0.68 5.24
C GLY A 34 1.14 -0.62 4.84
N ILE A 35 0.26 -1.15 5.69
CA ILE A 35 -0.39 -2.45 5.48
C ILE A 35 -1.34 -2.40 4.27
N PHE A 36 -2.15 -1.36 4.16
CA PHE A 36 -3.06 -1.20 3.01
C PHE A 36 -2.30 -1.20 1.67
N PHE A 37 -1.15 -0.54 1.60
CA PHE A 37 -0.33 -0.54 0.38
C PHE A 37 0.26 -1.92 0.08
N LEU A 38 0.70 -2.66 1.10
CA LEU A 38 1.19 -4.03 0.92
C LEU A 38 0.09 -4.97 0.45
N ASP A 39 -1.11 -4.85 1.02
CA ASP A 39 -2.31 -5.57 0.58
C ASP A 39 -2.66 -5.25 -0.87
N LEU A 40 -2.58 -3.99 -1.27
CA LEU A 40 -2.83 -3.56 -2.65
C LEU A 40 -1.79 -4.13 -3.62
N LEU A 41 -0.50 -4.09 -3.26
CA LEU A 41 0.58 -4.65 -4.08
C LEU A 41 0.46 -6.17 -4.20
N TRP A 42 0.09 -6.85 -3.11
CA TRP A 42 -0.18 -8.29 -3.11
C TRP A 42 -1.41 -8.64 -3.96
N ALA A 43 -2.47 -7.83 -3.92
CA ALA A 43 -3.66 -8.01 -4.74
C ALA A 43 -3.37 -7.83 -6.25
N VAL A 44 -2.37 -7.02 -6.60
CA VAL A 44 -1.90 -6.83 -7.98
C VAL A 44 -1.05 -8.00 -8.43
N GLU A 45 -0.06 -8.40 -7.63
CA GLU A 45 0.83 -9.53 -7.91
C GLU A 45 1.24 -10.23 -6.61
N PRO A 46 0.62 -11.37 -6.27
CA PRO A 46 0.83 -12.04 -4.98
C PRO A 46 2.28 -12.44 -4.70
N ARG A 47 3.10 -12.60 -5.74
CA ARG A 47 4.49 -13.09 -5.63
C ARG A 47 5.49 -12.02 -5.17
N VAL A 48 5.11 -10.74 -5.15
CA VAL A 48 6.05 -9.66 -4.82
C VAL A 48 6.08 -9.27 -3.35
N VAL A 49 5.08 -9.67 -2.57
CA VAL A 49 4.98 -9.39 -1.14
C VAL A 49 5.31 -10.65 -0.32
N ASN A 50 6.29 -10.53 0.57
CA ASN A 50 6.61 -11.53 1.59
C ASN A 50 6.09 -11.04 2.94
N TRP A 51 4.99 -11.63 3.38
CA TRP A 51 4.33 -11.29 4.64
C TRP A 51 5.18 -11.54 5.90
N GLN A 52 6.26 -12.32 5.81
CA GLN A 52 7.21 -12.50 6.92
C GLN A 52 8.07 -11.26 7.19
N LEU A 53 8.21 -10.36 6.21
CA LEU A 53 8.95 -9.11 6.35
C LEU A 53 8.06 -7.97 6.86
N VAL A 54 6.74 -8.19 6.89
CA VAL A 54 5.78 -7.19 7.33
C VAL A 54 5.75 -7.18 8.85
N THR A 55 5.93 -5.99 9.43
CA THR A 55 6.02 -5.82 10.87
C THR A 55 4.95 -4.87 11.37
N LYS A 56 4.89 -4.63 12.68
CA LYS A 56 4.09 -3.53 13.24
C LYS A 56 4.79 -2.16 13.09
N GLY A 57 6.00 -2.11 12.53
CA GLY A 57 6.76 -0.87 12.37
C GLY A 57 6.42 -0.15 11.06
N GLU A 58 5.89 1.06 11.18
CA GLU A 58 5.48 1.94 10.07
C GLU A 58 6.62 2.21 9.09
N LYS A 59 7.80 2.57 9.60
CA LYS A 59 9.00 2.86 8.80
C LYS A 59 9.48 1.67 7.96
N GLN A 60 9.59 0.48 8.57
CA GLN A 60 10.06 -0.71 7.84
C GLN A 60 9.07 -1.10 6.74
N ASN A 61 7.77 -1.01 7.03
CA ASN A 61 6.73 -1.29 6.04
C ASN A 61 6.74 -0.27 4.91
N ALA A 62 6.90 1.03 5.18
CA ALA A 62 6.98 2.07 4.16
C ALA A 62 8.18 1.88 3.20
N VAL A 63 9.37 1.60 3.74
CA VAL A 63 10.55 1.28 2.91
C VAL A 63 10.30 0.03 2.05
N TYR A 64 9.62 -0.97 2.63
CA TYR A 64 9.29 -2.20 1.92
C TYR A 64 8.28 -1.96 0.78
N VAL A 65 7.21 -1.19 1.03
CA VAL A 65 6.22 -0.77 0.02
C VAL A 65 6.92 -0.13 -1.17
N ILE A 66 7.79 0.86 -0.94
CA ILE A 66 8.51 1.57 -2.00
C ILE A 66 9.38 0.59 -2.81
N SER A 67 10.06 -0.32 -2.12
CA SER A 67 10.92 -1.33 -2.76
C SER A 67 10.13 -2.29 -3.65
N VAL A 68 8.98 -2.78 -3.16
CA VAL A 68 8.10 -3.69 -3.91
C VAL A 68 7.44 -2.97 -5.09
N ALA A 69 6.98 -1.74 -4.91
CA ALA A 69 6.41 -0.93 -5.98
C ALA A 69 7.43 -0.70 -7.11
N ARG A 70 8.68 -0.36 -6.78
CA ARG A 70 9.76 -0.21 -7.77
C ARG A 70 10.07 -1.52 -8.48
N LYS A 71 10.06 -2.65 -7.76
CA LYS A 71 10.25 -3.98 -8.35
C LYS A 71 9.16 -4.33 -9.37
N LEU A 72 7.94 -3.83 -9.18
CA LEU A 72 6.83 -3.96 -10.14
C LEU A 72 6.91 -2.97 -11.32
N GLY A 73 7.91 -2.10 -11.35
CA GLY A 73 8.09 -1.10 -12.41
C GLY A 73 7.40 0.24 -12.15
N CYS A 74 6.88 0.49 -10.94
CA CYS A 74 6.34 1.80 -10.60
C CYS A 74 7.47 2.84 -10.44
N SER A 75 7.33 3.98 -11.11
CA SER A 75 8.23 5.12 -10.92
C SER A 75 7.79 5.95 -9.71
N VAL A 76 8.33 5.59 -8.53
CA VAL A 76 7.96 6.20 -7.24
C VAL A 76 9.08 7.10 -6.73
N PHE A 77 8.75 8.37 -6.51
CA PHE A 77 9.64 9.42 -5.99
C PHE A 77 9.41 9.75 -4.51
N LEU A 78 8.55 8.98 -3.83
CA LEU A 78 8.24 9.14 -2.41
C LEU A 78 9.38 8.64 -1.52
N LEU A 79 9.53 9.28 -0.37
CA LEU A 79 10.32 8.84 0.76
C LEU A 79 9.45 7.99 1.71
N TRP A 80 10.11 7.28 2.63
CA TRP A 80 9.40 6.51 3.64
C TRP A 80 8.64 7.40 4.62
N ASP A 81 9.17 8.60 4.90
CA ASP A 81 8.51 9.64 5.71
C ASP A 81 7.18 10.08 5.10
N ASP A 82 7.09 10.24 3.76
CA ASP A 82 5.85 10.65 3.09
C ASP A 82 4.69 9.66 3.30
N ILE A 83 4.99 8.38 3.55
CA ILE A 83 3.98 7.36 3.88
C ILE A 83 3.67 7.38 5.38
N GLY A 84 4.69 7.60 6.22
CA GLY A 84 4.54 7.64 7.68
C GLY A 84 3.85 8.90 8.22
N GLU A 85 3.88 10.00 7.46
CA GLU A 85 3.30 11.30 7.85
C GLU A 85 1.80 11.44 7.52
N VAL A 86 1.19 10.42 6.90
CA VAL A 86 -0.24 10.43 6.51
C VAL A 86 -1.19 10.40 7.71
#